data_AF-Q2HYB0-F1
#
_entry.id   AF-Q2HYB0-F1
#
_cell.length_a   1.000
_cell.length_b   1.000
_cell.length_c   1.000
_cell.angle_alpha   90.00
_cell.angle_beta   90.00
_cell.angle_gamma   90.00
#
_symmetry.space_group_name_H-M   'P 1'
#
loop_
_entity.id
_entity.type
_entity.pdbx_description
1 polymer ?
#
loop_
_entity_poly.entity_id
_entity_poly.type
_entity_poly.pdbx_seq_one_letter_code
_entity_poly.pdbx_strand_id
1 'polypeptide(L)' 'RDIAWLLDQGYRLVGVELSELAIKELFKELGAKAVVTGTGEFIHYSASNIDICVGDIFAVTADRLGPVHAI' A
#
# COMPACT_ATOMS: atom_id res chain seq x y z
N ARG A 1 5.67 10.28 -6.57
CA ARG A 1 5.57 10.55 -8.03
C ARG A 1 5.32 9.26 -8.80
N ASP A 2 6.06 8.18 -8.56
CA ASP A 2 5.92 6.92 -9.32
C ASP A 2 4.63 6.16 -9.00
N ILE A 3 4.24 6.08 -7.72
CA ILE A 3 2.97 5.47 -7.29
C ILE A 3 1.77 6.12 -7.99
N ALA A 4 1.69 7.46 -7.96
CA ALA A 4 0.62 8.20 -8.64
C ALA A 4 0.60 7.95 -10.15
N TRP A 5 1.78 7.92 -10.78
CA TRP A 5 1.90 7.63 -12.21
C TRP A 5 1.44 6.21 -12.56
N LEU A 6 1.86 5.20 -11.79
CA LEU A 6 1.44 3.81 -12.01
C LEU A 6 -0.07 3.62 -11.83
N LEU A 7 -0.67 4.30 -10.85
CA LEU A 7 -2.12 4.30 -10.65
C LEU A 7 -2.87 4.95 -11.82
N ASP A 8 -2.34 6.06 -12.36
CA ASP A 8 -2.89 6.73 -13.54
C ASP A 8 -2.80 5.87 -14.81
N GLN A 9 -1.76 5.02 -14.91
CA GLN A 9 -1.67 3.99 -15.94
C GLN A 9 -2.63 2.80 -15.73
N GLY A 10 -3.38 2.78 -14.62
CA GLY A 10 -4.35 1.74 -14.30
C GLY A 10 -3.77 0.49 -13.65
N TYR A 11 -2.51 0.52 -13.20
CA TYR A 11 -1.92 -0.60 -12.48
C TYR A 11 -2.49 -0.72 -11.06
N ARG A 12 -2.58 -1.96 -10.58
CA ARG A 12 -2.81 -2.26 -9.17
C ARG A 12 -1.46 -2.32 -8.46
N LEU A 13 -1.36 -1.60 -7.35
CA LEU A 13 -0.16 -1.53 -6.54
C LEU A 13 -0.36 -2.21 -5.19
N VAL A 14 0.65 -2.97 -4.78
CA VAL A 14 0.82 -3.42 -3.41
C VAL A 14 2.15 -2.88 -2.89
N GLY A 15 2.18 -2.39 -1.67
CA GLY A 15 3.39 -1.83 -1.07
C GLY A 15 3.51 -2.15 0.41
N VAL A 16 4.73 -2.08 0.92
CA VAL A 16 5.03 -2.25 2.35
C VAL A 16 5.93 -1.11 2.78
N GLU A 17 5.60 -0.50 3.91
CA GLU A 17 6.33 0.64 4.47
C GLU A 17 6.37 0.51 6.00
N LEU A 18 7.48 0.87 6.63
CA LEU A 18 7.59 0.84 8.09
C LEU A 18 6.91 2.05 8.73
N SER A 19 6.92 3.19 8.05
CA SER A 19 6.41 4.46 8.57
C SER A 19 4.93 4.67 8.25
N GLU A 20 4.06 4.54 9.25
CA GLU A 20 2.64 4.89 9.10
C GLU A 20 2.45 6.37 8.70
N LEU A 21 3.36 7.25 9.16
CA LEU A 21 3.34 8.67 8.80
C LEU A 21 3.52 8.87 7.30
N ALA A 22 4.50 8.19 6.69
CA ALA A 22 4.76 8.26 5.26
C ALA A 22 3.55 7.78 4.44
N ILE A 23 2.83 6.76 4.94
CA ILE A 23 1.62 6.26 4.27
C ILE A 23 0.46 7.25 4.41
N LYS A 24 0.26 7.86 5.58
CA LYS A 24 -0.74 8.93 5.73
C LYS A 24 -0.47 10.11 4.79
N GLU A 25 0.80 10.49 4.64
CA GLU A 25 1.22 11.53 3.70
C GLU A 25 0.98 11.13 2.24
N LEU A 26 1.35 9.91 1.85
CA LEU A 26 1.10 9.38 0.51
C LEU A 26 -0.39 9.43 0.14
N PHE A 27 -1.28 8.93 1.01
CA PHE A 27 -2.72 8.95 0.74
C PHE A 27 -3.29 10.38 0.68
N LYS A 28 -2.74 11.29 1.48
CA LYS A 28 -3.07 12.73 1.40
C LYS A 28 -2.65 13.33 0.05
N GLU A 29 -1.44 13.03 -0.43
CA GLU A 29 -0.93 13.49 -1.72
C GLU A 29 -1.73 12.93 -2.89
N LEU A 30 -2.14 11.66 -2.81
CA LEU A 30 -3.01 11.02 -3.81
C LEU A 30 -4.45 11.55 -3.78
N GLY A 31 -4.83 12.34 -2.76
CA GLY A 31 -6.22 12.77 -2.55
C GLY A 31 -7.18 11.60 -2.27
N ALA A 32 -6.65 10.42 -1.90
CA ALA A 32 -7.40 9.19 -1.73
C ALA A 32 -7.76 8.98 -0.25
N LYS A 33 -9.02 8.63 0.01
CA LYS A 33 -9.45 8.21 1.36
C LYS A 33 -9.17 6.72 1.52
N ALA A 34 -8.18 6.40 2.35
CA ALA A 34 -7.88 5.00 2.69
C ALA A 34 -8.97 4.39 3.58
N VAL A 35 -9.32 3.15 3.30
CA VAL A 35 -9.93 2.23 4.27
C VAL A 35 -8.78 1.58 5.04
N VAL A 36 -8.76 1.80 6.34
CA VAL A 36 -7.71 1.31 7.23
C VAL A 36 -8.23 0.10 8.01
N THR A 37 -7.50 -1.01 7.95
CA THR A 37 -7.83 -2.26 8.63
C THR A 37 -6.61 -2.85 9.32
N GLY A 38 -6.83 -3.65 10.37
CA GLY A 38 -5.77 -4.40 11.05
C GLY A 38 -5.59 -4.02 12.51
N THR A 39 -5.43 -5.05 13.34
CA THR A 39 -4.90 -4.99 14.71
C THR A 39 -3.84 -6.09 14.80
N GLY A 40 -2.58 -5.75 15.09
CA GLY A 40 -1.48 -6.72 15.12
C GLY A 40 -0.23 -6.24 14.36
N GLU A 41 0.44 -7.17 13.67
CA GLU A 41 1.75 -6.99 13.02
C GLU A 41 1.75 -5.98 11.87
N PHE A 42 0.60 -5.73 11.26
CA PHE A 42 0.47 -4.77 10.17
C PHE A 42 -0.80 -3.93 10.26
N ILE A 43 -0.69 -2.69 9.82
CA ILE A 43 -1.83 -1.82 9.54
C ILE A 43 -1.99 -1.73 8.02
N HIS A 44 -3.14 -2.13 7.50
CA HIS A 44 -3.41 -2.15 6.06
C HIS A 44 -4.23 -0.94 5.63
N TYR A 45 -3.66 -0.10 4.77
CA TYR A 45 -4.28 1.03 4.12
C TYR A 45 -4.67 0.64 2.69
N SER A 46 -5.94 0.74 2.34
CA SER A 46 -6.44 0.36 1.01
C SER A 46 -7.27 1.47 0.37
N ALA A 47 -7.13 1.64 -0.94
CA ALA A 47 -8.02 2.45 -1.77
C ALA A 47 -8.10 1.85 -3.18
N SER A 48 -8.73 2.57 -4.12
CA SER A 48 -8.83 2.11 -5.50
C SER A 48 -7.45 1.82 -6.09
N ASN A 49 -7.21 0.56 -6.46
CA ASN A 49 -5.98 0.06 -7.07
C ASN A 49 -4.69 0.20 -6.24
N ILE A 50 -4.77 0.47 -4.93
CA ILE A 50 -3.60 0.57 -4.06
C ILE A 50 -3.86 -0.07 -2.69
N ASP A 51 -3.00 -1.03 -2.33
CA ASP A 51 -3.00 -1.74 -1.06
C ASP A 51 -1.62 -1.54 -0.40
N ILE A 52 -1.56 -0.87 0.75
CA ILE A 52 -0.29 -0.61 1.46
C ILE A 52 -0.32 -1.18 2.87
N CYS A 53 0.64 -2.04 3.18
CA CYS A 53 0.84 -2.58 4.52
C CYS A 53 1.88 -1.74 5.26
N VAL A 54 1.51 -1.21 6.43
CA VAL A 54 2.44 -0.59 7.36
C VAL A 54 2.97 -1.67 8.30
N GLY A 55 4.28 -1.94 8.24
CA GLY A 55 4.96 -2.96 9.04
C GLY A 55 6.25 -3.45 8.39
N ASP A 56 6.83 -4.53 8.93
CA ASP A 56 8.09 -5.08 8.43
C ASP A 56 7.90 -5.83 7.12
N ILE A 57 8.61 -5.42 6.07
CA ILE A 57 8.59 -6.09 4.76
C ILE A 57 9.05 -7.55 4.84
N PHE A 58 9.94 -7.89 5.77
CA PHE A 58 10.40 -9.26 5.95
C PHE A 58 9.34 -10.18 6.57
N ALA A 59 8.28 -9.62 7.17
CA ALA A 59 7.15 -10.37 7.70
C ALA A 59 6.00 -10.54 6.69
N VAL A 60 6.11 -9.97 5.49
CA VAL A 60 5.06 -10.10 4.46
C VAL A 60 5.18 -11.44 3.74
N THR A 61 4.03 -12.11 3.57
CA THR A 61 3.93 -13.40 2.90
C THR A 61 3.42 -13.26 1.46
N ALA A 62 3.77 -14.23 0.61
CA ALA A 62 3.28 -14.29 -0.77
C ALA A 62 1.74 -14.35 -0.85
N ASP A 63 1.09 -15.08 0.06
CA ASP A 63 -0.37 -15.17 0.14
C ASP A 63 -1.02 -13.80 0.39
N ARG A 64 -0.32 -12.91 1.10
CA ARG A 64 -0.79 -11.56 1.37
C ARG A 64 -0.65 -10.61 0.20
N LEU A 65 0.45 -10.71 -0.56
CA LEU A 65 0.69 -9.90 -1.75
C LEU A 65 -0.18 -10.35 -2.93
N GLY A 66 -0.44 -11.66 -3.03
CA GLY A 66 -1.01 -12.25 -4.22
C GLY A 66 -0.02 -12.23 -5.41
N PRO A 67 -0.52 -12.45 -6.64
CA PRO A 67 0.31 -12.44 -7.84
C PRO A 67 0.93 -11.07 -8.10
N VAL A 68 2.26 -11.03 -8.29
CA VAL A 68 3.01 -9.83 -8.64
C VAL A 68 3.60 -9.99 -10.04
N HIS A 69 3.30 -9.03 -10.92
CA HIS A 69 3.76 -9.05 -12.32
C HIS A 69 5.08 -8.29 -12.53
N ALA A 70 5.42 -7.35 -11.65
CA ALA A 70 6.63 -6.54 -11.71
C ALA A 70 6.97 -5.95 -10.32
N ILE A 71 8.24 -5.60 -10.12
CA ILE A 71 8.77 -4.88 -8.95
C ILE A 71 9.49 -3.64 -9.45
#